data_AF-A0A0M6XUX1-F1
#
_entry.id   AF-A0A0M6XUX1-F1
#
_cell.length_a   1.000
_cell.length_b   1.000
_cell.length_c   1.000
_cell.angle_alpha   90.00
_cell.angle_beta   90.00
_cell.angle_gamma   90.00
#
_symmetry.space_group_name_H-M   'P 1'
#
loop_
_entity.id
_entity.type
_entity.pdbx_description
1 polymer ?
#
loop_
_entity_poly.entity_id
_entity_poly.type
_entity_poly.pdbx_seq_one_letter_code
_entity_poly.pdbx_strand_id
1 'polypeptide(L)'
;MPTAMFTTRLDAELKAELERIAQAEDRSASWVANQAIRAFVEERRAVRDLLDTGLEMVTRESPGVAPGEVHDWMLADDDRPFPAAR
;
A
#
# COMPACT_ATOMS: atom_id res chain seq x y z
N MET A 1 -16.10 0.73 18.05
CA MET A 1 -15.11 1.82 17.96
C MET A 1 -15.84 3.15 18.02
N PRO A 2 -15.30 4.18 18.69
CA PRO A 2 -15.91 5.51 18.69
C PRO A 2 -15.91 6.09 17.26
N THR A 3 -17.02 6.68 16.86
CA THR A 3 -17.20 7.36 15.56
C THR A 3 -17.01 8.85 15.72
N ALA A 4 -16.34 9.50 14.77
CA ALA A 4 -16.19 10.96 14.72
C ALA A 4 -16.74 11.49 13.40
N MET A 5 -17.30 12.71 13.42
CA MET A 5 -17.76 13.37 12.20
C MET A 5 -16.60 14.03 11.47
N PHE A 6 -16.55 13.84 10.16
CA PHE A 6 -15.62 14.51 9.25
C PHE A 6 -16.41 15.04 8.07
N THR A 7 -16.34 16.35 7.83
CA THR A 7 -17.04 17.03 6.74
C THR A 7 -16.01 17.63 5.81
N THR A 8 -16.15 17.38 4.51
CA THR A 8 -15.29 17.95 3.48
C THR A 8 -16.12 18.35 2.25
N ARG A 9 -15.58 19.24 1.43
CA ARG A 9 -16.15 19.56 0.12
C ARG A 9 -15.57 18.60 -0.92
N LEU A 10 -16.45 18.03 -1.73
CA LEU A 10 -16.09 17.20 -2.88
C LEU A 10 -16.47 17.95 -4.16
N ASP A 11 -15.73 17.73 -5.23
CA ASP A 11 -16.18 18.11 -6.55
C ASP A 11 -17.44 17.31 -6.92
N ALA A 12 -18.26 17.88 -7.80
CA ALA A 12 -19.56 17.33 -8.14
C ALA A 12 -19.45 15.97 -8.86
N GLU A 13 -18.39 15.76 -9.63
CA GLU A 13 -18.14 14.54 -10.38
C GLU A 13 -17.79 13.38 -9.45
N LEU A 14 -16.86 13.60 -8.52
CA LEU A 14 -16.48 12.63 -7.50
C LEU A 14 -17.68 12.27 -6.61
N LYS A 15 -18.52 13.23 -6.23
CA LYS A 15 -19.75 12.94 -5.50
C LYS A 15 -20.66 12.00 -6.30
N ALA A 16 -20.89 12.31 -7.58
CA ALA A 16 -21.73 11.48 -8.44
C ALA A 16 -21.14 10.07 -8.60
N GLU A 17 -19.82 9.94 -8.69
CA GLU A 17 -19.16 8.65 -8.78
C GLU A 17 -19.35 7.79 -7.52
N LEU A 18 -19.14 8.40 -6.35
CA LEU A 18 -19.36 7.72 -5.08
C LEU A 18 -20.81 7.24 -4.92
N GLU A 19 -21.78 8.02 -5.40
CA GLU A 19 -23.20 7.62 -5.40
C GLU A 19 -23.49 6.47 -6.37
N ARG A 20 -22.87 6.45 -7.56
CA ARG A 20 -23.01 5.34 -8.52
C ARG A 20 -22.47 4.02 -7.95
N ILE A 21 -21.26 4.06 -7.38
CA ILE A 21 -20.63 2.89 -6.76
C ILE A 21 -21.48 2.41 -5.58
N ALA A 22 -21.89 3.33 -4.71
CA ALA A 22 -22.72 3.01 -3.56
C ALA A 22 -24.04 2.32 -3.95
N GLN A 23 -24.69 2.78 -5.03
CA GLN A 23 -25.92 2.17 -5.55
C GLN A 23 -25.68 0.75 -6.08
N ALA A 24 -24.56 0.51 -6.75
CA ALA A 24 -24.21 -0.82 -7.27
C ALA A 24 -23.89 -1.82 -6.14
N GLU A 25 -23.35 -1.32 -5.01
CA GLU A 25 -22.91 -2.14 -3.88
C GLU A 25 -23.95 -2.27 -2.76
N ASP A 26 -25.15 -1.67 -2.89
CA ASP A 26 -26.16 -1.57 -1.83
C ASP A 26 -25.56 -0.97 -0.52
N ARG A 27 -24.88 0.17 -0.70
CA ARG A 27 -24.19 0.92 0.36
C ARG A 27 -24.53 2.41 0.27
N SER A 28 -24.10 3.17 1.27
CA SER A 28 -24.19 4.64 1.24
C SER A 28 -22.91 5.25 0.66
N ALA A 29 -23.02 6.41 0.00
CA ALA A 29 -21.86 7.15 -0.50
C ALA A 29 -20.84 7.47 0.62
N SER A 30 -21.31 7.76 1.84
CA SER A 30 -20.44 7.97 3.00
C SER A 30 -19.68 6.71 3.41
N TRP A 31 -20.28 5.52 3.25
CA TRP A 31 -19.60 4.26 3.51
C TRP A 31 -18.47 4.03 2.48
N VAL A 32 -18.76 4.24 1.20
CA VAL A 32 -17.77 4.12 0.11
C VAL A 32 -16.62 5.11 0.32
N ALA A 33 -16.94 6.38 0.63
CA ALA A 33 -15.94 7.40 0.92
C ALA A 33 -15.06 7.02 2.11
N ASN A 34 -15.65 6.53 3.21
CA ASN A 34 -14.88 6.07 4.38
C ASN A 34 -13.98 4.88 4.04
N GLN A 35 -14.45 3.95 3.20
CA GLN A 35 -13.65 2.81 2.77
C GLN A 35 -12.46 3.25 1.90
N ALA A 36 -12.69 4.16 0.95
CA ALA A 36 -11.62 4.73 0.12
C ALA A 36 -10.59 5.49 0.96
N ILE A 37 -11.03 6.33 1.91
CA ILE A 37 -10.14 7.05 2.83
C ILE A 37 -9.32 6.08 3.68
N ARG A 38 -9.94 5.00 4.18
CA ARG A 38 -9.23 3.97 4.94
C ARG A 38 -8.16 3.30 4.09
N ALA A 39 -8.51 2.85 2.88
CA ALA A 39 -7.56 2.21 1.97
C ALA A 39 -6.36 3.13 1.67
N PHE A 40 -6.63 4.41 1.39
CA PHE A 40 -5.59 5.41 1.17
C PHE A 40 -4.68 5.58 2.40
N VAL A 41 -5.25 5.72 3.60
CA VAL A 41 -4.44 5.88 4.83
C VAL A 41 -3.57 4.66 5.10
N GLU A 42 -4.11 3.45 4.92
CA GLU A 42 -3.36 2.21 5.11
C GLU A 42 -2.22 2.08 4.08
N GLU A 43 -2.46 2.42 2.81
CA GLU A 43 -1.40 2.48 1.80
C GLU A 43 -0.30 3.47 2.18
N ARG A 44 -0.67 4.69 2.60
CA ARG A 44 0.31 5.72 3.01
C ARG A 44 1.12 5.28 4.22
N ARG A 45 0.52 4.54 5.16
CA ARG A 45 1.21 3.94 6.31
C ARG A 45 2.17 2.85 5.86
N ALA A 46 1.71 1.89 5.05
CA ALA A 46 2.55 0.81 4.55
C ALA A 46 3.78 1.31 3.79
N VAL A 47 3.62 2.34 2.96
CA VAL A 47 4.75 2.97 2.26
C VAL A 47 5.73 3.62 3.23
N ARG A 48 5.23 4.30 4.27
CA ARG A 48 6.10 4.93 5.27
C ARG A 48 6.84 3.88 6.08
N ASP A 49 6.14 2.84 6.54
CA ASP A 49 6.73 1.76 7.32
C ASP A 49 7.81 1.02 6.50
N LEU A 50 7.57 0.81 5.20
CA LEU A 50 8.58 0.26 4.28
C LEU A 50 9.82 1.14 4.18
N LEU A 51 9.65 2.46 4.05
CA LEU A 51 10.77 3.40 4.00
C LEU A 51 11.56 3.44 5.30
N ASP A 52 10.86 3.50 6.44
CA ASP A 52 11.48 3.52 7.77
C ASP A 52 12.27 2.22 7.99
N THR A 53 11.69 1.07 7.63
CA THR A 53 12.33 -0.25 7.68
C THR A 53 13.56 -0.33 6.77
N GLY A 54 13.46 0.17 5.54
CA GLY A 54 14.59 0.21 4.59
C GLY A 54 15.73 1.11 5.10
N LEU A 55 15.41 2.28 5.65
CA LEU A 55 16.39 3.20 6.21
C LEU A 55 17.09 2.60 7.44
N GLU A 56 16.36 1.89 8.30
CA GLU A 56 16.91 1.19 9.46
C GLU A 56 17.92 0.10 9.02
N MET A 57 17.61 -0.66 7.97
CA MET A 57 18.51 -1.66 7.42
C MET A 57 19.81 -1.03 6.89
N VAL A 58 19.71 0.06 6.14
CA VAL A 58 20.88 0.80 5.64
C VAL A 58 21.71 1.35 6.79
N THR A 59 21.06 1.98 7.77
CA THR A 59 21.72 2.58 8.93
C THR A 59 22.48 1.53 9.77
N ARG A 60 21.95 0.31 9.84
CA ARG A 60 22.59 -0.80 10.55
C ARG A 60 23.66 -1.54 9.75
N GLU A 61 23.99 -1.05 8.55
CA GLU A 61 24.86 -1.76 7.59
C GLU A 61 24.41 -3.22 7.42
N SER A 62 23.09 -3.43 7.41
CA SER A 62 22.53 -4.77 7.36
C SER A 62 22.94 -5.43 6.03
N PRO A 63 23.49 -6.65 6.06
CA PRO A 63 23.92 -7.36 4.86
C PRO A 63 22.78 -7.40 3.83
N GLY A 64 23.11 -7.08 2.59
CA GLY A 64 22.17 -7.05 1.47
C GLY A 64 22.52 -8.11 0.43
N VAL A 65 21.57 -8.49 -0.42
CA VAL A 65 21.89 -9.28 -1.61
C VAL A 65 22.19 -8.32 -2.76
N ALA A 66 23.26 -8.57 -3.52
CA ALA A 66 23.58 -7.72 -4.66
C ALA A 66 22.49 -7.87 -5.74
N PRO A 67 22.00 -6.77 -6.37
CA PRO A 67 20.93 -6.85 -7.36
C PRO A 67 21.21 -7.81 -8.53
N GLY A 68 22.47 -7.92 -8.97
CA GLY A 68 22.88 -8.85 -10.02
C GLY A 68 22.71 -10.32 -9.62
N GLU A 69 22.96 -10.67 -8.35
CA GLU A 69 22.79 -12.04 -7.86
C GLU A 69 21.31 -12.43 -7.79
N VAL A 70 20.43 -11.48 -7.44
CA VAL A 70 18.98 -11.70 -7.50
C VAL A 70 18.51 -11.88 -8.95
N HIS A 71 19.03 -11.07 -9.88
CA HIS A 71 18.69 -11.17 -11.30
C HIS A 71 19.09 -12.53 -11.88
N ASP A 72 20.33 -12.97 -11.63
CA ASP A 72 20.83 -14.27 -12.08
C ASP A 72 20.05 -15.44 -11.46
N TRP A 73 19.58 -15.28 -10.22
CA TRP A 73 18.69 -16.26 -9.57
C TRP A 73 17.31 -16.31 -10.23
N MET A 74 16.71 -15.16 -10.57
CA MET A 74 15.40 -15.10 -11.22
C MET A 74 15.38 -15.69 -12.64
N LEU A 75 16.52 -15.67 -13.33
CA LEU A 75 16.68 -16.21 -14.69
C LEU A 75 17.19 -17.65 -14.72
N ALA A 76 17.47 -18.25 -13.57
CA ALA A 76 17.96 -19.61 -13.52
C ALA A 76 16.85 -20.61 -13.92
N ASP A 77 17.19 -21.54 -14.81
CA ASP A 77 16.30 -22.64 -15.21
C ASP A 77 16.29 -23.81 -14.20
N ASP A 78 16.93 -23.63 -13.03
CA ASP A 78 17.05 -24.62 -11.97
C ASP A 78 16.51 -24.12 -10.61
N ASP A 79 16.19 -25.05 -9.71
CA ASP A 79 15.69 -24.74 -8.37
C ASP A 79 16.84 -24.39 -7.39
N ARG A 80 17.75 -23.50 -7.80
CA ARG A 80 18.86 -23.08 -6.94
C ARG A 80 18.35 -22.21 -5.75
N PRO A 81 18.98 -22.31 -4.57
CA PRO A 81 18.55 -21.55 -3.40
C PRO A 81 18.71 -20.04 -3.59
N PHE A 82 17.89 -19.25 -2.87
CA PHE A 82 17.96 -17.80 -2.89
C PHE A 82 19.35 -17.30 -2.43
N PRO A 83 19.95 -16.28 -3.09
CA PRO A 83 21.30 -15.83 -2.77
C PRO A 83 21.41 -15.31 -1.33
N ALA A 84 22.56 -15.56 -0.68
CA ALA A 84 22.81 -15.10 0.68
C ALA A 84 23.15 -13.61 0.74
N ALA A 85 22.69 -12.93 1.79
CA ALA A 85 23.05 -11.55 2.05
C ALA A 85 24.52 -11.43 2.50
N ARG A 86 25.20 -10.34 2.10
CA ARG A 86 26.59 -10.05 2.43
C ARG A 86 26.82 -8.58 2.77
#